data_AF-A0ABD1FEH0-F1
#
_entry.id   AF-A0ABD1FEH0-F1
#
_cell.length_a   1.000
_cell.length_b   1.000
_cell.length_c   1.000
_cell.angle_alpha   90.00
_cell.angle_beta   90.00
_cell.angle_gamma   90.00
#
_symmetry.space_group_name_H-M   'P 1'
#
loop_
_entity.id
_entity.type
_entity.pdbx_description
1 polymer ?
#
loop_
_entity_poly.entity_id
_entity_poly.type
_entity_poly.pdbx_seq_one_letter_code
_entity_poly.pdbx_strand_id
1 'polypeptide(L)'
;MFIKHLNLVLTKHYRGFMKSVSPMNIFIQKLNPLTGTNDWVIQNEDYDYHQEVARSAFADMLHDTERNQLYERALKIAIETMHSRGKPANVLDIGTGTGLLSMMAVRNGADKVIACEAFLPMSRCAKKILDLNGLQDRVKIIPKRSTDLRVGVDGDLNEKCNILVTEVFDTELIGEGALSTFAHAHQHLLENDCIVIPDNATIYAQVVECPLAQNWNNLKDIYNDDLEQIIQVPDIIKNCPGSAAVHDIQLSQLPYTSFNTITAPTAVLRFDWSGKTPFVFERSTIQTLKSLRDGKAQMVFMWWELQMDIHAQNILSCAPYWAHPNSKSSLTREIPWRDHWMQAIYYFPQEVSVKTNQEVHLISCHDEYSLWFNLSTSLKLSDKAYINPVCECGLHAAFSRTRIGQLNNVKRNKNYMKIFEEHIDENSTILFLSEGFYFGLVASKLGAKQLYFLDTNLLSRRVLQQFIKHNNIQNVIVLETVDDLKKADLQDVNIIFGEPYFTSSILPWDNLLFLYLNDSIKQLVTGNVKIFPQKCIVKAVAVKFDHLHKIREPLGECEGFLMGDFDQLISVRA
;
A
#
# COMPACT_ATOMS: atom_id res chain seq x y z
N MET A 1 -26.57 50.46 -10.73
CA MET A 1 -28.00 50.84 -10.65
C MET A 1 -28.64 50.28 -11.91
N PHE A 2 -29.73 49.50 -11.79
CA PHE A 2 -30.22 48.48 -12.73
C PHE A 2 -29.53 47.11 -12.64
N ILE A 3 -30.03 46.29 -11.71
CA ILE A 3 -30.43 44.86 -11.80
C ILE A 3 -30.81 44.49 -10.36
N LYS A 4 -32.04 44.87 -9.96
CA LYS A 4 -32.60 44.56 -8.64
C LYS A 4 -34.13 44.32 -8.70
N HIS A 5 -34.63 43.89 -9.87
CA HIS A 5 -36.07 43.74 -10.13
C HIS A 5 -36.42 42.54 -11.03
N LEU A 6 -35.78 41.39 -10.80
CA LEU A 6 -36.16 40.14 -11.47
C LEU A 6 -36.04 38.90 -10.57
N ASN A 7 -36.57 38.98 -9.34
CA ASN A 7 -36.55 37.83 -8.41
C ASN A 7 -37.82 37.71 -7.53
N LEU A 8 -38.98 38.17 -8.00
CA LEU A 8 -40.19 38.16 -7.16
C LEU A 8 -41.50 37.75 -7.85
N VAL A 9 -41.45 36.94 -8.92
CA VAL A 9 -42.68 36.50 -9.63
C VAL A 9 -42.80 34.98 -9.85
N LEU A 10 -41.89 34.13 -9.36
CA LEU A 10 -41.99 32.66 -9.58
C LEU A 10 -41.96 31.78 -8.32
N THR A 11 -42.31 32.34 -7.15
CA THR A 11 -42.40 31.60 -5.87
C THR A 11 -43.83 31.39 -5.39
N LYS A 12 -44.75 30.86 -6.22
CA LYS A 12 -46.07 30.47 -5.67
C LYS A 12 -46.79 29.24 -6.20
N HIS A 13 -46.34 28.49 -7.20
CA HIS A 13 -47.01 27.25 -7.60
C HIS A 13 -45.97 26.17 -7.90
N TYR A 14 -45.69 25.30 -6.92
CA TYR A 14 -45.24 23.90 -7.05
C TYR A 14 -44.88 23.40 -5.63
N ARG A 15 -45.90 23.25 -4.77
CA ARG A 15 -45.82 22.40 -3.58
C ARG A 15 -46.56 21.11 -3.91
N GLY A 16 -45.81 20.09 -4.32
CA GLY A 16 -46.33 18.76 -4.61
C GLY A 16 -45.19 17.80 -4.86
N PHE A 17 -44.90 16.96 -3.85
CA PHE A 17 -44.06 15.75 -3.91
C PHE A 17 -42.63 15.90 -4.44
N MET A 18 -41.71 16.31 -3.57
CA MET A 18 -40.34 15.77 -3.59
C MET A 18 -40.11 15.03 -2.27
N LYS A 19 -40.08 13.70 -2.32
CA LYS A 19 -39.41 12.90 -1.30
C LYS A 19 -37.95 13.38 -1.29
N SER A 20 -37.45 13.75 -0.12
CA SER A 20 -36.03 14.01 0.10
C SER A 20 -35.26 12.72 -0.21
N VAL A 21 -34.66 12.63 -1.39
CA VAL A 21 -33.56 11.71 -1.62
C VAL A 21 -32.37 12.36 -0.92
N SER A 22 -31.94 11.77 0.19
CA SER A 22 -30.66 12.12 0.79
C SER A 22 -29.57 11.85 -0.25
N PRO A 23 -28.61 12.76 -0.48
CA PRO A 23 -27.47 12.46 -1.33
C PRO A 23 -26.75 11.22 -0.79
N MET A 24 -26.57 10.22 -1.66
CA MET A 24 -25.93 8.95 -1.44
C MET A 24 -24.42 9.16 -1.40
N ASN A 25 -23.90 9.37 -0.21
CA ASN A 25 -22.47 9.39 0.06
C ASN A 25 -21.82 8.02 -0.29
N ILE A 26 -20.69 8.04 -1.00
CA ILE A 26 -19.92 6.85 -1.36
C ILE A 26 -18.79 6.70 -0.35
N PHE A 27 -18.63 5.52 0.25
CA PHE A 27 -17.52 5.23 1.16
C PHE A 27 -16.35 4.65 0.39
N ILE A 28 -15.17 5.23 0.55
CA ILE A 28 -13.92 4.74 -0.04
C ILE A 28 -12.88 4.50 1.05
N GLN A 29 -12.02 3.52 0.87
CA GLN A 29 -10.89 3.26 1.76
C GLN A 29 -9.72 4.15 1.36
N LYS A 30 -9.05 4.76 2.34
CA LYS A 30 -7.89 5.63 2.12
C LYS A 30 -6.83 5.42 3.20
N LEU A 31 -5.64 5.03 2.77
CA LEU A 31 -4.47 4.92 3.63
C LEU A 31 -4.03 6.30 4.14
N ASN A 32 -3.92 6.46 5.46
CA ASN A 32 -3.31 7.62 6.08
C ASN A 32 -1.78 7.47 6.02
N PRO A 33 -1.06 8.33 5.27
CA PRO A 33 0.37 8.16 5.03
C PRO A 33 1.24 8.44 6.26
N LEU A 34 0.68 9.03 7.32
CA LEU A 34 1.41 9.35 8.56
C LEU A 34 1.31 8.20 9.58
N THR A 35 0.13 7.62 9.72
CA THR A 35 -0.16 6.57 10.71
C THR A 35 -0.09 5.16 10.13
N GLY A 36 -0.18 5.02 8.80
CA GLY A 36 -0.30 3.72 8.13
C GLY A 36 -1.70 3.10 8.25
N THR A 37 -2.67 3.79 8.86
CA THR A 37 -4.02 3.26 9.07
C THR A 37 -4.87 3.44 7.82
N ASN A 38 -5.65 2.42 7.44
CA ASN A 38 -6.68 2.56 6.41
C ASN A 38 -7.97 3.16 7.01
N ASP A 39 -8.30 4.38 6.62
CA ASP A 39 -9.53 5.08 7.02
C ASP A 39 -10.62 4.96 5.96
N TRP A 40 -11.89 5.07 6.37
CA TRP A 40 -13.03 5.17 5.46
C TRP A 40 -13.46 6.63 5.29
N VAL A 41 -13.43 7.14 4.07
CA VAL A 41 -13.78 8.53 3.76
C VAL A 41 -15.06 8.57 2.93
N ILE A 42 -15.95 9.51 3.27
CA ILE A 42 -17.16 9.80 2.51
C ILE A 42 -16.80 10.69 1.31
N GLN A 43 -17.15 10.24 0.12
CA GLN A 43 -17.06 10.96 -1.15
C GLN A 43 -18.44 11.30 -1.71
N ASN A 44 -18.47 12.32 -2.56
CA ASN A 44 -19.67 12.76 -3.27
C ASN A 44 -20.10 11.72 -4.34
N GLU A 45 -21.36 11.77 -4.76
CA GLU A 45 -21.96 10.92 -5.81
C GLU A 45 -21.25 11.01 -7.16
N ASP A 46 -20.67 12.18 -7.49
CA ASP A 46 -19.94 12.42 -8.74
C ASP A 46 -18.49 11.86 -8.73
N TYR A 47 -18.12 11.12 -7.68
CA TYR A 47 -16.80 10.52 -7.58
C TYR A 47 -16.62 9.43 -8.64
N ASP A 48 -15.53 9.53 -9.43
CA ASP A 48 -15.17 8.55 -10.47
C ASP A 48 -14.70 7.23 -9.84
N TYR A 49 -15.67 6.48 -9.32
CA TYR A 49 -15.47 5.18 -8.71
C TYR A 49 -15.04 4.13 -9.74
N HIS A 50 -15.21 4.40 -11.04
CA HIS A 50 -14.75 3.50 -12.08
C HIS A 50 -13.21 3.41 -12.08
N GLN A 51 -12.50 4.52 -11.84
CA GLN A 51 -11.06 4.45 -11.64
C GLN A 51 -10.66 3.71 -10.38
N GLU A 52 -11.43 3.81 -9.29
CA GLU A 52 -11.16 3.02 -8.09
C GLU A 52 -11.38 1.53 -8.30
N VAL A 53 -12.49 1.13 -8.93
CA VAL A 53 -12.74 -0.28 -9.24
C VAL A 53 -11.72 -0.81 -10.26
N ALA A 54 -11.41 -0.03 -11.29
CA ALA A 54 -10.39 -0.41 -12.28
C ALA A 54 -8.97 -0.44 -11.68
N ARG A 55 -8.70 0.34 -10.62
CA ARG A 55 -7.42 0.32 -9.88
C ARG A 55 -7.40 -0.67 -8.73
N SER A 56 -8.55 -1.08 -8.24
CA SER A 56 -8.69 -2.04 -7.16
C SER A 56 -8.15 -3.41 -7.57
N ALA A 57 -7.91 -4.24 -6.57
CA ALA A 57 -7.34 -5.55 -6.76
C ALA A 57 -8.37 -6.63 -7.14
N PHE A 58 -9.65 -6.26 -7.35
CA PHE A 58 -10.74 -7.21 -7.64
C PHE A 58 -10.47 -8.10 -8.87
N ALA A 59 -9.88 -7.55 -9.94
CA ALA A 59 -9.60 -8.34 -11.15
C ALA A 59 -8.55 -9.42 -10.90
N ASP A 60 -7.43 -9.05 -10.26
CA ASP A 60 -6.38 -10.01 -9.89
C ASP A 60 -6.88 -11.07 -8.92
N MET A 61 -7.64 -10.66 -7.91
CA MET A 61 -8.29 -11.54 -6.93
C MET A 61 -9.16 -12.61 -7.59
N LEU A 62 -9.88 -12.27 -8.66
CA LEU A 62 -10.72 -13.21 -9.41
C LEU A 62 -9.91 -14.10 -10.37
N HIS A 63 -8.73 -13.67 -10.81
CA HIS A 63 -7.76 -14.48 -11.56
C HIS A 63 -6.84 -15.33 -10.66
N ASP A 64 -6.97 -15.23 -9.34
CA ASP A 64 -6.26 -16.07 -8.38
C ASP A 64 -6.96 -17.42 -8.19
N THR A 65 -6.63 -18.33 -9.10
CA THR A 65 -7.17 -19.71 -9.11
C THR A 65 -6.92 -20.46 -7.80
N GLU A 66 -5.76 -20.29 -7.16
CA GLU A 66 -5.47 -21.02 -5.92
C GLU A 66 -6.37 -20.52 -4.78
N ARG A 67 -6.49 -19.19 -4.62
CA ARG A 67 -7.41 -18.57 -3.66
C ARG A 67 -8.82 -19.11 -3.87
N ASN A 68 -9.33 -18.99 -5.09
CA ASN A 68 -10.70 -19.36 -5.42
C ASN A 68 -11.00 -20.83 -5.09
N GLN A 69 -10.10 -21.74 -5.49
CA GLN A 69 -10.25 -23.18 -5.25
C GLN A 69 -10.10 -23.57 -3.78
N LEU A 70 -9.30 -22.84 -3.00
CA LEU A 70 -9.15 -23.07 -1.56
C LEU A 70 -10.39 -22.61 -0.80
N TYR A 71 -10.96 -21.44 -1.13
CA TYR A 71 -12.22 -20.98 -0.57
C TYR A 71 -13.37 -21.94 -0.89
N GLU A 72 -13.49 -22.40 -2.14
CA GLU A 72 -14.55 -23.34 -2.51
C GLU A 72 -14.43 -24.68 -1.76
N ARG A 73 -13.21 -25.24 -1.66
CA ARG A 73 -12.98 -26.47 -0.90
C ARG A 73 -13.37 -26.31 0.57
N ALA A 74 -13.01 -25.20 1.19
CA ALA A 74 -13.38 -24.90 2.57
C ALA A 74 -14.89 -24.74 2.76
N LEU A 75 -15.57 -24.03 1.84
CA LEU A 75 -17.02 -23.89 1.82
C LEU A 75 -17.71 -25.25 1.74
N LYS A 76 -17.25 -26.11 0.83
CA LYS A 76 -17.78 -27.48 0.71
C LYS A 76 -17.66 -28.25 2.03
N ILE A 77 -16.47 -28.25 2.64
CA ILE A 77 -16.23 -28.92 3.93
C ILE A 77 -17.17 -28.37 5.02
N ALA A 78 -17.32 -27.05 5.11
CA ALA A 78 -18.18 -26.43 6.12
C ALA A 78 -19.66 -26.78 5.94
N ILE A 79 -20.16 -26.75 4.70
CA ILE A 79 -21.55 -27.08 4.35
C ILE A 79 -21.82 -28.56 4.64
N GLU A 80 -20.98 -29.47 4.15
CA GLU A 80 -21.10 -30.92 4.42
C GLU A 80 -21.06 -31.21 5.92
N THR A 81 -20.22 -30.49 6.67
CA THR A 81 -20.14 -30.62 8.12
C THR A 81 -21.45 -30.21 8.80
N MET A 82 -22.06 -29.09 8.43
CA MET A 82 -23.36 -28.69 8.98
C MET A 82 -24.46 -29.69 8.67
N HIS A 83 -24.54 -30.16 7.43
CA HIS A 83 -25.51 -31.18 7.02
C HIS A 83 -25.30 -32.50 7.77
N SER A 84 -24.05 -32.95 7.98
CA SER A 84 -23.74 -34.15 8.76
C SER A 84 -24.17 -34.05 10.22
N ARG A 85 -24.27 -32.83 10.77
CA ARG A 85 -24.80 -32.54 12.11
C ARG A 85 -26.33 -32.44 12.13
N GLY A 86 -26.99 -32.64 11.00
CA GLY A 86 -28.44 -32.49 10.85
C GLY A 86 -28.92 -31.03 10.91
N LYS A 87 -28.03 -30.06 10.63
CA LYS A 87 -28.35 -28.63 10.61
C LYS A 87 -28.40 -28.10 9.17
N PRO A 88 -29.25 -27.10 8.86
CA PRO A 88 -29.16 -26.38 7.60
C PRO A 88 -27.82 -25.62 7.51
N ALA A 89 -27.27 -25.45 6.33
CA ALA A 89 -26.08 -24.65 6.05
C ALA A 89 -26.49 -23.22 5.69
N ASN A 90 -26.53 -22.34 6.69
CA ASN A 90 -26.86 -20.93 6.55
C ASN A 90 -25.57 -20.11 6.49
N VAL A 91 -25.21 -19.65 5.28
CA VAL A 91 -23.96 -18.95 5.00
C VAL A 91 -24.14 -17.44 5.07
N LEU A 92 -23.23 -16.76 5.75
CA LEU A 92 -23.00 -15.32 5.69
C LEU A 92 -21.71 -15.06 4.93
N ASP A 93 -21.77 -14.29 3.85
CA ASP A 93 -20.63 -13.83 3.04
C ASP A 93 -20.38 -12.34 3.30
N ILE A 94 -19.31 -12.02 4.02
CA ILE A 94 -18.94 -10.63 4.36
C ILE A 94 -17.88 -10.12 3.38
N GLY A 95 -18.17 -8.98 2.73
CA GLY A 95 -17.30 -8.41 1.72
C GLY A 95 -17.43 -9.18 0.40
N THR A 96 -18.66 -9.40 -0.04
CA THR A 96 -18.94 -10.37 -1.11
C THR A 96 -18.34 -9.98 -2.48
N GLY A 97 -17.99 -8.69 -2.68
CA GLY A 97 -17.40 -8.22 -3.92
C GLY A 97 -18.31 -8.48 -5.12
N THR A 98 -17.93 -9.43 -5.97
CA THR A 98 -18.71 -9.88 -7.14
C THR A 98 -19.78 -10.92 -6.83
N GLY A 99 -19.82 -11.48 -5.62
CA GLY A 99 -20.70 -12.60 -5.26
C GLY A 99 -20.08 -13.97 -5.50
N LEU A 100 -18.80 -14.08 -5.89
CA LEU A 100 -18.16 -15.36 -6.23
C LEU A 100 -18.29 -16.40 -5.10
N LEU A 101 -17.93 -16.04 -3.86
CA LEU A 101 -17.97 -16.96 -2.72
C LEU A 101 -19.41 -17.37 -2.37
N SER A 102 -20.37 -16.45 -2.49
CA SER A 102 -21.80 -16.75 -2.38
C SER A 102 -22.28 -17.74 -3.44
N MET A 103 -21.85 -17.59 -4.70
CA MET A 103 -22.21 -18.53 -5.77
C MET A 103 -21.59 -19.91 -5.55
N MET A 104 -20.34 -19.97 -5.09
CA MET A 104 -19.68 -21.22 -4.68
C MET A 104 -20.43 -21.91 -3.53
N ALA A 105 -20.89 -21.16 -2.53
CA ALA A 105 -21.67 -21.68 -1.43
C ALA A 105 -22.99 -22.31 -1.92
N VAL A 106 -23.71 -21.64 -2.81
CA VAL A 106 -24.95 -22.19 -3.42
C VAL A 106 -24.65 -23.45 -4.22
N ARG A 107 -23.60 -23.45 -5.04
CA ARG A 107 -23.17 -24.61 -5.84
C ARG A 107 -22.86 -25.83 -4.96
N ASN A 108 -22.27 -25.61 -3.79
CA ASN A 108 -21.93 -26.68 -2.84
C ASN A 108 -23.07 -27.05 -1.88
N GLY A 109 -24.29 -26.55 -2.12
CA GLY A 109 -25.49 -27.02 -1.44
C GLY A 109 -25.90 -26.21 -0.21
N ALA A 110 -25.43 -24.97 -0.04
CA ALA A 110 -25.92 -24.10 1.02
C ALA A 110 -27.46 -23.92 0.94
N ASP A 111 -28.12 -24.05 2.09
CA ASP A 111 -29.58 -23.91 2.21
C ASP A 111 -30.01 -22.45 2.08
N LYS A 112 -29.19 -21.54 2.60
CA LYS A 112 -29.43 -20.09 2.59
C LYS A 112 -28.10 -19.34 2.51
N VAL A 113 -28.04 -18.32 1.65
CA VAL A 113 -26.86 -17.45 1.54
C VAL A 113 -27.30 -15.99 1.67
N ILE A 114 -26.70 -15.30 2.65
CA ILE A 114 -26.83 -13.85 2.83
C ILE A 114 -25.45 -13.25 2.60
N ALA A 115 -25.37 -12.22 1.78
CA ALA A 115 -24.13 -11.56 1.44
C ALA A 115 -24.22 -10.07 1.76
N CYS A 116 -23.12 -9.45 2.21
CA CYS A 116 -23.06 -8.00 2.37
C CYS A 116 -21.85 -7.38 1.66
N GLU A 117 -22.09 -6.21 1.07
CA GLU A 117 -21.08 -5.41 0.38
C GLU A 117 -21.34 -3.93 0.71
N ALA A 118 -20.36 -3.26 1.31
CA ALA A 118 -20.49 -1.86 1.71
C ALA A 118 -20.36 -0.92 0.51
N PHE A 119 -19.57 -1.30 -0.49
CA PHE A 119 -19.31 -0.49 -1.66
C PHE A 119 -20.42 -0.67 -2.69
N LEU A 120 -21.30 0.32 -2.74
CA LEU A 120 -22.55 0.26 -3.50
C LEU A 120 -22.39 -0.13 -4.98
N PRO A 121 -21.41 0.39 -5.74
CA PRO A 121 -21.19 -0.06 -7.12
C PRO A 121 -20.92 -1.57 -7.24
N MET A 122 -20.10 -2.14 -6.35
CA MET A 122 -19.84 -3.58 -6.34
C MET A 122 -21.06 -4.39 -5.88
N SER A 123 -21.82 -3.91 -4.89
CA SER A 123 -23.07 -4.59 -4.49
C SER A 123 -24.09 -4.67 -5.63
N ARG A 124 -24.14 -3.65 -6.50
CA ARG A 124 -24.99 -3.62 -7.70
C ARG A 124 -24.43 -4.57 -8.77
N CYS A 125 -23.11 -4.61 -8.94
CA CYS A 125 -22.44 -5.54 -9.83
C CYS A 125 -22.75 -6.99 -9.46
N ALA A 126 -22.56 -7.36 -8.18
CA ALA A 126 -22.85 -8.70 -7.69
C ALA A 126 -24.30 -9.13 -7.92
N LYS A 127 -25.28 -8.23 -7.75
CA LYS A 127 -26.69 -8.54 -8.05
C LYS A 127 -26.91 -8.91 -9.52
N LYS A 128 -26.25 -8.22 -10.45
CA LYS A 128 -26.33 -8.54 -11.87
C LYS A 128 -25.61 -9.84 -12.20
N ILE A 129 -24.45 -10.09 -11.60
CA ILE A 129 -23.72 -11.35 -11.76
C ILE A 129 -24.56 -12.54 -11.27
N LEU A 130 -25.25 -12.41 -10.13
CA LEU A 130 -26.16 -13.45 -9.66
C LEU A 130 -27.31 -13.71 -10.64
N ASP A 131 -27.94 -12.66 -11.17
CA ASP A 131 -29.00 -12.78 -12.18
C ASP A 131 -28.50 -13.44 -13.47
N LEU A 132 -27.33 -13.02 -13.95
CA LEU A 132 -26.65 -13.59 -15.12
C LEU A 132 -26.39 -15.10 -14.96
N ASN A 133 -26.14 -15.56 -13.73
CA ASN A 133 -25.91 -16.97 -13.41
C ASN A 133 -27.19 -17.70 -12.91
N GLY A 134 -28.36 -17.05 -12.90
CA GLY A 134 -29.63 -17.66 -12.47
C GLY A 134 -29.72 -17.93 -10.97
N LEU A 135 -28.99 -17.18 -10.15
CA LEU A 135 -28.85 -17.35 -8.69
C LEU A 135 -29.46 -16.20 -7.88
N GLN A 136 -30.17 -15.26 -8.52
CA GLN A 136 -30.76 -14.08 -7.88
C GLN A 136 -31.72 -14.40 -6.72
N ASP A 137 -32.43 -15.52 -6.79
CA ASP A 137 -33.38 -15.95 -5.75
C ASP A 137 -32.71 -16.82 -4.66
N ARG A 138 -31.43 -17.18 -4.85
CA ARG A 138 -30.67 -18.06 -3.93
C ARG A 138 -29.76 -17.28 -2.98
N VAL A 139 -29.41 -16.04 -3.31
CA VAL A 139 -28.49 -15.19 -2.53
C VAL A 139 -29.12 -13.83 -2.26
N LYS A 140 -29.23 -13.44 -0.98
CA LYS A 140 -29.70 -12.10 -0.59
C LYS A 140 -28.51 -11.15 -0.39
N ILE A 141 -28.32 -10.19 -1.31
CA ILE A 141 -27.30 -9.14 -1.18
C ILE A 141 -27.82 -7.92 -0.40
N ILE A 142 -27.10 -7.55 0.66
CA ILE A 142 -27.37 -6.40 1.53
C ILE A 142 -26.27 -5.33 1.33
N PRO A 143 -26.60 -4.14 0.78
CA PRO A 143 -25.61 -3.11 0.48
C PRO A 143 -25.24 -2.32 1.75
N LYS A 144 -24.56 -2.97 2.70
CA LYS A 144 -24.16 -2.43 4.01
C LYS A 144 -22.83 -3.03 4.43
N ARG A 145 -22.11 -2.34 5.32
CA ARG A 145 -21.02 -2.92 6.09
C ARG A 145 -21.55 -3.96 7.06
N SER A 146 -20.79 -5.04 7.29
CA SER A 146 -21.18 -6.11 8.22
C SER A 146 -21.44 -5.61 9.64
N THR A 147 -20.67 -4.61 10.10
CA THR A 147 -20.80 -3.96 11.41
C THR A 147 -22.10 -3.18 11.60
N ASP A 148 -22.85 -2.93 10.53
CA ASP A 148 -24.16 -2.25 10.58
C ASP A 148 -25.33 -3.23 10.45
N LEU A 149 -25.05 -4.52 10.21
CA LEU A 149 -26.08 -5.55 10.07
C LEU A 149 -26.68 -5.91 11.44
N ARG A 150 -27.99 -6.16 11.45
CA ARG A 150 -28.72 -6.57 12.66
C ARG A 150 -29.53 -7.84 12.40
N VAL A 151 -29.62 -8.69 13.41
CA VAL A 151 -30.51 -9.86 13.42
C VAL A 151 -31.81 -9.51 14.15
N GLY A 152 -32.96 -9.85 13.56
CA GLY A 152 -34.28 -9.68 14.17
C GLY A 152 -35.38 -9.37 13.14
N VAL A 153 -36.62 -9.18 13.63
CA VAL A 153 -37.80 -8.93 12.77
C VAL A 153 -37.64 -7.68 11.91
N ASP A 154 -37.06 -6.61 12.48
CA ASP A 154 -36.74 -5.36 11.78
C ASP A 154 -35.27 -5.31 11.32
N GLY A 155 -34.58 -6.45 11.38
CA GLY A 155 -33.17 -6.60 11.05
C GLY A 155 -32.92 -6.87 9.57
N ASP A 156 -31.64 -6.87 9.22
CA ASP A 156 -31.16 -7.25 7.88
C ASP A 156 -31.21 -8.77 7.68
N LEU A 157 -30.98 -9.51 8.78
CA LEU A 157 -31.04 -10.96 8.87
C LEU A 157 -32.21 -11.36 9.78
N ASN A 158 -33.00 -12.35 9.35
CA ASN A 158 -34.09 -12.88 10.18
C ASN A 158 -33.56 -13.69 11.38
N GLU A 159 -32.43 -14.35 11.21
CA GLU A 159 -31.78 -15.24 12.17
C GLU A 159 -30.26 -15.22 11.97
N LYS A 160 -29.51 -15.71 12.95
CA LYS A 160 -28.05 -15.84 12.86
C LYS A 160 -27.64 -16.90 11.84
N CYS A 161 -26.49 -16.74 11.20
CA CYS A 161 -25.90 -17.72 10.30
C CYS A 161 -24.98 -18.69 11.05
N ASN A 162 -24.76 -19.89 10.50
CA ASN A 162 -23.88 -20.90 11.10
C ASN A 162 -22.63 -21.21 10.27
N ILE A 163 -22.47 -20.58 9.11
CA ILE A 163 -21.22 -20.55 8.36
C ILE A 163 -20.91 -19.09 8.04
N LEU A 164 -19.70 -18.64 8.37
CA LEU A 164 -19.15 -17.37 7.90
C LEU A 164 -18.09 -17.66 6.85
N VAL A 165 -18.19 -17.02 5.68
CA VAL A 165 -17.09 -16.90 4.73
C VAL A 165 -16.78 -15.42 4.55
N THR A 166 -15.50 -15.08 4.54
CA THR A 166 -15.08 -13.70 4.28
C THR A 166 -13.66 -13.67 3.74
N GLU A 167 -13.41 -12.68 2.89
CA GLU A 167 -12.09 -12.35 2.37
C GLU A 167 -11.94 -10.83 2.48
N VAL A 168 -11.44 -10.41 3.64
CA VAL A 168 -11.24 -9.00 4.05
C VAL A 168 -9.81 -8.84 4.58
N PHE A 169 -8.87 -9.44 3.86
CA PHE A 169 -7.47 -9.49 4.23
C PHE A 169 -6.65 -8.71 3.20
N ASP A 170 -5.63 -8.00 3.66
CA ASP A 170 -4.62 -7.38 2.80
C ASP A 170 -3.25 -8.04 2.97
N THR A 171 -2.22 -7.44 2.39
CA THR A 171 -0.83 -7.85 2.60
C THR A 171 -0.42 -7.86 4.09
N GLU A 172 -1.03 -7.01 4.93
CA GLU A 172 -0.83 -7.01 6.39
C GLU A 172 -1.73 -7.97 7.16
N LEU A 173 -2.57 -8.74 6.47
CA LEU A 173 -3.66 -9.58 7.01
C LEU A 173 -4.79 -8.76 7.65
N ILE A 174 -4.47 -7.83 8.54
CA ILE A 174 -5.46 -7.14 9.39
C ILE A 174 -5.79 -5.70 8.93
N GLY A 175 -5.09 -5.15 7.94
CA GLY A 175 -5.16 -3.73 7.59
C GLY A 175 -6.47 -3.29 6.91
N GLU A 176 -7.34 -4.24 6.55
CA GLU A 176 -8.72 -3.98 6.09
C GLU A 176 -9.77 -4.10 7.21
N GLY A 177 -9.34 -4.20 8.47
CA GLY A 177 -10.23 -4.25 9.63
C GLY A 177 -10.84 -5.64 9.87
N ALA A 178 -10.08 -6.71 9.54
CA ALA A 178 -10.48 -8.09 9.77
C ALA A 178 -10.92 -8.32 11.22
N LEU A 179 -10.13 -7.86 12.21
CA LEU A 179 -10.40 -8.06 13.64
C LEU A 179 -11.79 -7.58 14.06
N SER A 180 -12.15 -6.33 13.73
CA SER A 180 -13.47 -5.76 14.02
C SER A 180 -14.59 -6.48 13.27
N THR A 181 -14.34 -6.89 12.03
CA THR A 181 -15.31 -7.62 11.20
C THR A 181 -15.67 -8.98 11.82
N PHE A 182 -14.67 -9.78 12.18
CA PHE A 182 -14.89 -11.09 12.80
C PHE A 182 -15.51 -10.94 14.20
N ALA A 183 -15.01 -10.03 15.03
CA ALA A 183 -15.53 -9.81 16.38
C ALA A 183 -17.02 -9.43 16.37
N HIS A 184 -17.41 -8.49 15.51
CA HIS A 184 -18.81 -8.10 15.34
C HIS A 184 -19.67 -9.26 14.83
N ALA A 185 -19.19 -10.01 13.83
CA ALA A 185 -19.92 -11.14 13.27
C ALA A 185 -20.23 -12.20 14.33
N HIS A 186 -19.23 -12.60 15.13
CA HIS A 186 -19.44 -13.54 16.24
C HIS A 186 -20.44 -13.05 17.27
N GLN A 187 -20.32 -11.78 17.66
CA GLN A 187 -21.19 -11.20 18.68
C GLN A 187 -22.65 -11.11 18.20
N HIS A 188 -22.88 -10.67 16.97
CA HIS A 188 -24.20 -10.23 16.52
C HIS A 188 -24.83 -11.08 15.42
N LEU A 189 -24.04 -11.71 14.56
CA LEU A 189 -24.51 -12.29 13.29
C LEU A 189 -24.42 -13.82 13.24
N LEU A 190 -23.58 -14.44 14.06
CA LEU A 190 -23.30 -15.88 14.00
C LEU A 190 -23.83 -16.67 15.20
N GLU A 191 -24.21 -17.92 14.94
CA GLU A 191 -24.48 -18.95 15.94
C GLU A 191 -23.20 -19.34 16.71
N ASN A 192 -23.36 -19.84 17.93
CA ASN A 192 -22.22 -20.17 18.80
C ASN A 192 -21.36 -21.33 18.27
N ASP A 193 -21.93 -22.26 17.51
CA ASP A 193 -21.23 -23.41 16.94
C ASP A 193 -20.96 -23.26 15.43
N CYS A 194 -20.87 -22.02 14.96
CA CYS A 194 -20.60 -21.70 13.58
C CYS A 194 -19.24 -22.23 13.08
N ILE A 195 -19.10 -22.37 11.77
CA ILE A 195 -17.83 -22.62 11.09
C ILE A 195 -17.43 -21.33 10.36
N VAL A 196 -16.16 -20.93 10.48
CA VAL A 196 -15.63 -19.71 9.86
C VAL A 196 -14.57 -20.08 8.83
N ILE A 197 -14.62 -19.42 7.67
CA ILE A 197 -13.70 -19.60 6.56
C ILE A 197 -13.08 -18.24 6.22
N PRO A 198 -11.75 -18.09 6.35
CA PRO A 198 -10.79 -19.05 6.92
C PRO A 198 -10.96 -19.24 8.44
N ASP A 199 -10.55 -20.39 8.99
CA ASP A 199 -10.67 -20.71 10.43
C ASP A 199 -9.60 -20.00 11.27
N ASN A 200 -8.36 -19.95 10.79
CA ASN A 200 -7.24 -19.27 11.45
C ASN A 200 -6.32 -18.57 10.45
N ALA A 201 -5.52 -17.64 10.94
CA ALA A 201 -4.40 -17.07 10.20
C ALA A 201 -3.11 -17.08 11.05
N THR A 202 -1.96 -17.22 10.39
CA THR A 202 -0.64 -17.15 11.02
C THR A 202 0.26 -16.20 10.24
N ILE A 203 0.79 -15.18 10.92
CA ILE A 203 1.81 -14.30 10.37
C ILE A 203 3.18 -14.92 10.60
N TYR A 204 3.99 -14.90 9.56
CA TYR A 204 5.38 -15.32 9.55
C TYR A 204 6.29 -14.10 9.39
N ALA A 205 7.42 -14.16 10.08
CA ALA A 205 8.48 -13.17 9.98
C ALA A 205 9.82 -13.86 9.72
N GLN A 206 10.66 -13.20 8.93
CA GLN A 206 12.04 -13.60 8.69
C GLN A 206 12.95 -12.40 8.82
N VAL A 207 13.89 -12.45 9.77
CA VAL A 207 14.88 -11.39 9.95
C VAL A 207 15.95 -11.52 8.86
N VAL A 208 16.25 -10.41 8.18
CA VAL A 208 17.19 -10.39 7.06
C VAL A 208 18.16 -9.20 7.11
N GLU A 209 19.29 -9.39 6.47
CA GLU A 209 20.17 -8.31 6.01
C GLU A 209 19.89 -8.11 4.51
N CYS A 210 19.50 -6.91 4.09
CA CYS A 210 19.20 -6.62 2.68
C CYS A 210 19.64 -5.18 2.35
N PRO A 211 20.91 -4.97 1.94
CA PRO A 211 21.42 -3.65 1.60
C PRO A 211 20.65 -2.97 0.47
N LEU A 212 20.05 -3.75 -0.44
CA LEU A 212 19.18 -3.23 -1.50
C LEU A 212 17.94 -2.55 -0.91
N ALA A 213 17.19 -3.26 -0.07
CA ALA A 213 15.98 -2.72 0.54
C ALA A 213 16.27 -1.63 1.57
N GLN A 214 17.43 -1.68 2.23
CA GLN A 214 17.90 -0.63 3.13
C GLN A 214 18.06 0.72 2.39
N ASN A 215 18.45 0.69 1.10
CA ASN A 215 18.52 1.89 0.26
C ASN A 215 17.15 2.50 -0.05
N TRP A 216 16.05 1.80 0.21
CA TRP A 216 14.68 2.32 0.03
C TRP A 216 14.15 3.00 1.29
N ASN A 217 14.85 2.86 2.43
CA ASN A 217 14.47 3.48 3.70
C ASN A 217 15.46 4.57 4.13
N ASN A 218 16.77 4.30 4.08
CA ASN A 218 17.78 5.19 4.63
C ASN A 218 18.56 5.90 3.53
N LEU A 219 18.68 7.23 3.61
CA LEU A 219 19.54 7.99 2.71
C LEU A 219 21.02 7.82 3.05
N LYS A 220 21.84 7.90 2.01
CA LYS A 220 23.29 7.82 2.10
C LYS A 220 23.95 9.18 1.91
N ASP A 221 25.06 9.35 2.60
CA ASP A 221 25.97 10.47 2.39
C ASP A 221 26.46 10.49 0.92
N ILE A 222 26.72 11.68 0.38
CA ILE A 222 27.21 11.85 -1.00
C ILE A 222 28.72 12.01 -0.97
N TYR A 223 29.40 11.21 -1.78
CA TYR A 223 30.85 11.21 -1.93
C TYR A 223 31.25 11.58 -3.36
N ASN A 224 32.41 12.22 -3.54
CA ASN A 224 33.05 12.38 -4.85
C ASN A 224 33.81 11.10 -5.25
N ASP A 225 34.44 11.11 -6.42
CA ASP A 225 35.20 9.95 -6.91
C ASP A 225 36.49 9.68 -6.10
N ASP A 226 36.99 10.68 -5.34
CA ASP A 226 38.10 10.55 -4.39
C ASP A 226 37.67 10.04 -3.00
N LEU A 227 36.41 9.63 -2.85
CA LEU A 227 35.79 9.16 -1.60
C LEU A 227 35.73 10.22 -0.49
N GLU A 228 35.86 11.49 -0.83
CA GLU A 228 35.63 12.60 0.07
C GLU A 228 34.13 12.83 0.22
N GLN A 229 33.69 13.00 1.47
CA GLN A 229 32.29 13.25 1.78
C GLN A 229 31.93 14.70 1.46
N ILE A 230 31.03 14.91 0.50
CA ILE A 230 30.64 16.24 0.02
C ILE A 230 29.39 16.75 0.74
N ILE A 231 28.36 15.89 0.86
CA ILE A 231 27.11 16.19 1.56
C ILE A 231 26.83 15.08 2.57
N GLN A 232 26.62 15.50 3.81
CA GLN A 232 26.19 14.66 4.92
C GLN A 232 24.67 14.67 5.06
N VAL A 233 24.09 13.48 5.25
CA VAL A 233 22.69 13.30 5.60
C VAL A 233 22.49 13.73 7.06
N PRO A 234 21.51 14.60 7.36
CA PRO A 234 21.19 15.00 8.73
C PRO A 234 20.98 13.82 9.67
N ASP A 235 21.51 13.91 10.90
CA ASP A 235 21.45 12.80 11.88
C ASP A 235 20.02 12.34 12.19
N ILE A 236 19.05 13.26 12.21
CA ILE A 236 17.63 12.93 12.41
C ILE A 236 17.08 12.06 11.28
N ILE A 237 17.57 12.24 10.05
CA ILE A 237 17.19 11.41 8.89
C ILE A 237 17.95 10.08 8.95
N LYS A 238 19.25 10.12 9.25
CA LYS A 238 20.12 8.94 9.31
C LYS A 238 19.69 7.92 10.36
N ASN A 239 19.14 8.39 11.48
CA ASN A 239 18.67 7.57 12.59
C ASN A 239 17.15 7.38 12.63
N CYS A 240 16.43 7.82 11.59
CA CYS A 240 14.98 7.66 11.52
C CYS A 240 14.62 6.20 11.24
N PRO A 241 13.63 5.62 11.95
CA PRO A 241 13.22 4.24 11.68
C PRO A 241 12.59 4.04 10.30
N GLY A 242 11.98 5.07 9.74
CA GLY A 242 11.24 4.99 8.48
C GLY A 242 9.77 5.32 8.64
N SER A 243 9.01 5.13 7.55
CA SER A 243 7.55 5.22 7.59
C SER A 243 6.95 3.99 8.27
N ALA A 244 5.92 4.22 9.10
CA ALA A 244 5.12 3.16 9.72
C ALA A 244 4.14 2.50 8.73
N ALA A 245 3.87 3.12 7.58
CA ALA A 245 3.05 2.50 6.54
C ALA A 245 3.74 1.24 5.99
N VAL A 246 3.00 0.18 5.69
CA VAL A 246 3.55 -1.06 5.13
C VAL A 246 4.37 -0.83 3.86
N HIS A 247 5.48 -1.55 3.72
CA HIS A 247 6.20 -1.68 2.45
C HIS A 247 5.82 -3.00 1.78
N ASP A 248 4.67 -3.02 1.14
CA ASP A 248 4.22 -4.13 0.32
C ASP A 248 5.09 -4.24 -0.95
N ILE A 249 5.58 -5.45 -1.22
CA ILE A 249 6.42 -5.73 -2.38
C ILE A 249 6.31 -7.21 -2.75
N GLN A 250 6.43 -7.50 -4.05
CA GLN A 250 6.58 -8.87 -4.55
C GLN A 250 7.96 -9.38 -4.12
N LEU A 251 8.12 -9.90 -2.90
CA LEU A 251 9.42 -10.36 -2.37
C LEU A 251 10.04 -11.43 -3.28
N SER A 252 9.22 -12.24 -3.94
CA SER A 252 9.67 -13.21 -4.94
C SER A 252 10.41 -12.62 -6.15
N GLN A 253 10.30 -11.31 -6.39
CA GLN A 253 11.05 -10.58 -7.43
C GLN A 253 12.39 -10.02 -6.93
N LEU A 254 12.66 -10.04 -5.62
CA LEU A 254 13.98 -9.70 -5.12
C LEU A 254 15.01 -10.76 -5.55
N PRO A 255 16.18 -10.37 -6.08
CA PRO A 255 17.26 -11.30 -6.33
C PRO A 255 17.64 -12.02 -5.03
N TYR A 256 17.71 -13.35 -5.04
CA TYR A 256 18.09 -14.12 -3.83
C TYR A 256 19.49 -13.74 -3.30
N THR A 257 20.34 -13.21 -4.17
CA THR A 257 21.68 -12.73 -3.83
C THR A 257 21.69 -11.33 -3.22
N SER A 258 20.56 -10.61 -3.19
CA SER A 258 20.48 -9.25 -2.64
C SER A 258 20.25 -9.21 -1.13
N PHE A 259 20.04 -10.37 -0.49
CA PHE A 259 19.78 -10.46 0.95
C PHE A 259 20.40 -11.71 1.57
N ASN A 260 20.59 -11.66 2.89
CA ASN A 260 21.00 -12.78 3.72
C ASN A 260 19.92 -13.04 4.78
N THR A 261 19.50 -14.30 4.89
CA THR A 261 18.56 -14.73 5.94
C THR A 261 19.30 -14.84 7.27
N ILE A 262 18.99 -13.95 8.22
CA ILE A 262 19.57 -13.97 9.56
C ILE A 262 18.88 -15.02 10.43
N THR A 263 17.56 -15.17 10.30
CA THR A 263 16.79 -16.22 10.98
C THR A 263 16.06 -17.11 9.98
N ALA A 264 15.61 -18.27 10.44
CA ALA A 264 14.62 -19.05 9.71
C ALA A 264 13.27 -18.31 9.72
N PRO A 265 12.40 -18.52 8.71
CA PRO A 265 11.02 -18.09 8.78
C PRO A 265 10.35 -18.64 10.04
N THR A 266 9.70 -17.77 10.81
CA THR A 266 9.11 -18.14 12.10
C THR A 266 7.70 -17.59 12.21
N ALA A 267 6.76 -18.41 12.69
CA ALA A 267 5.42 -17.96 13.04
C ALA A 267 5.50 -17.04 14.26
N VAL A 268 4.97 -15.81 14.14
CA VAL A 268 5.10 -14.77 15.16
C VAL A 268 3.75 -14.37 15.78
N LEU A 269 2.68 -14.33 14.98
CA LEU A 269 1.34 -13.99 15.45
C LEU A 269 0.34 -14.98 14.88
N ARG A 270 -0.60 -15.43 15.72
CA ARG A 270 -1.72 -16.29 15.31
C ARG A 270 -3.04 -15.63 15.64
N PHE A 271 -3.96 -15.68 14.70
CA PHE A 271 -5.32 -15.16 14.81
C PHE A 271 -6.30 -16.32 14.66
N ASP A 272 -7.24 -16.38 15.59
CA ASP A 272 -8.32 -17.37 15.61
C ASP A 272 -9.62 -16.69 15.20
N TRP A 273 -10.05 -16.96 13.98
CA TRP A 273 -11.28 -16.39 13.43
C TRP A 273 -12.51 -17.21 13.82
N SER A 274 -12.32 -18.41 14.38
CA SER A 274 -13.41 -19.30 14.78
C SER A 274 -14.18 -18.84 16.02
N GLY A 275 -13.67 -17.83 16.74
CA GLY A 275 -14.29 -17.30 17.96
C GLY A 275 -14.14 -18.20 19.19
N LYS A 276 -13.37 -19.29 19.10
CA LYS A 276 -13.05 -20.18 20.24
C LYS A 276 -12.15 -19.49 21.26
N THR A 277 -11.40 -18.49 20.84
CA THR A 277 -10.62 -17.61 21.72
C THR A 277 -11.07 -16.15 21.59
N PRO A 278 -10.88 -15.32 22.62
CA PRO A 278 -11.27 -13.91 22.56
C PRO A 278 -10.49 -13.15 21.47
N PHE A 279 -11.18 -12.25 20.77
CA PHE A 279 -10.54 -11.31 19.85
C PHE A 279 -9.66 -10.33 20.63
N VAL A 280 -8.38 -10.29 20.29
CA VAL A 280 -7.38 -9.40 20.90
C VAL A 280 -7.00 -8.35 19.86
N PHE A 281 -7.31 -7.09 20.14
CA PHE A 281 -7.09 -5.96 19.24
C PHE A 281 -5.69 -5.36 19.35
N GLU A 282 -4.99 -5.59 20.46
CA GLU A 282 -3.60 -5.17 20.65
C GLU A 282 -2.82 -6.28 21.33
N ARG A 283 -1.71 -6.69 20.72
CA ARG A 283 -0.87 -7.76 21.28
C ARG A 283 0.57 -7.58 20.88
N SER A 284 1.45 -7.95 21.80
CA SER A 284 2.87 -8.14 21.55
C SER A 284 3.29 -9.57 21.87
N THR A 285 4.16 -10.14 21.05
CA THR A 285 4.79 -11.45 21.28
C THR A 285 6.30 -11.36 21.13
N ILE A 286 7.03 -12.20 21.85
CA ILE A 286 8.49 -12.27 21.76
C ILE A 286 8.88 -13.68 21.31
N GLN A 287 9.57 -13.78 20.18
CA GLN A 287 10.16 -15.03 19.71
C GLN A 287 11.68 -15.00 19.91
N THR A 288 12.19 -15.93 20.70
CA THR A 288 13.64 -16.15 20.84
C THR A 288 14.14 -17.03 19.70
N LEU A 289 14.98 -16.47 18.85
CA LEU A 289 15.51 -17.09 17.64
C LEU A 289 17.02 -17.20 17.75
N LYS A 290 17.60 -18.17 17.04
CA LYS A 290 19.06 -18.24 16.83
C LYS A 290 19.39 -17.75 15.44
N SER A 291 20.36 -16.86 15.36
CA SER A 291 20.90 -16.39 14.09
C SER A 291 21.61 -17.54 13.36
N LEU A 292 21.30 -17.69 12.08
CA LEU A 292 21.84 -18.74 11.21
C LEU A 292 23.26 -18.42 10.70
N ARG A 293 23.66 -17.15 10.80
CA ARG A 293 24.92 -16.63 10.28
C ARG A 293 25.29 -15.31 10.95
N ASP A 294 26.55 -14.93 10.80
CA ASP A 294 27.01 -13.57 11.06
C ASP A 294 26.36 -12.59 10.07
N GLY A 295 26.04 -11.39 10.53
CA GLY A 295 25.48 -10.35 9.65
C GLY A 295 24.86 -9.20 10.43
N LYS A 296 24.14 -8.35 9.69
CA LYS A 296 23.38 -7.23 10.24
C LYS A 296 21.89 -7.47 10.07
N ALA A 297 21.18 -7.69 11.17
CA ALA A 297 19.72 -7.69 11.15
C ALA A 297 19.22 -6.26 10.89
N GLN A 298 18.63 -6.04 9.72
CA GLN A 298 18.21 -4.72 9.24
C GLN A 298 16.69 -4.59 9.16
N MET A 299 16.01 -5.69 8.84
CA MET A 299 14.57 -5.67 8.57
C MET A 299 13.95 -7.06 8.76
N VAL A 300 12.62 -7.08 8.71
CA VAL A 300 11.78 -8.26 8.68
C VAL A 300 11.11 -8.36 7.32
N PHE A 301 11.23 -9.52 6.68
CA PHE A 301 10.31 -9.95 5.63
C PHE A 301 9.11 -10.62 6.30
N MET A 302 7.90 -10.17 5.94
CA MET A 302 6.65 -10.60 6.55
C MET A 302 5.68 -11.12 5.49
N TRP A 303 4.99 -12.21 5.82
CA TRP A 303 3.87 -12.74 5.05
C TRP A 303 2.95 -13.52 6.00
N TRP A 304 1.84 -14.05 5.49
CA TRP A 304 0.91 -14.84 6.29
C TRP A 304 0.42 -16.09 5.57
N GLU A 305 -0.17 -16.99 6.34
CA GLU A 305 -0.89 -18.18 5.88
C GLU A 305 -2.30 -18.20 6.47
N LEU A 306 -3.26 -18.70 5.70
CA LEU A 306 -4.63 -18.95 6.15
C LEU A 306 -4.86 -20.45 6.25
N GLN A 307 -5.36 -20.88 7.41
CA GLN A 307 -5.95 -22.19 7.59
C GLN A 307 -7.40 -22.12 7.13
N MET A 308 -7.69 -22.69 5.95
CA MET A 308 -8.97 -22.49 5.28
C MET A 308 -10.11 -23.30 5.91
N ASP A 309 -9.79 -24.44 6.52
CA ASP A 309 -10.77 -25.36 7.08
C ASP A 309 -10.46 -25.78 8.54
N ILE A 310 -11.47 -26.33 9.21
CA ILE A 310 -11.43 -26.75 10.61
C ILE A 310 -10.49 -27.95 10.88
N HIS A 311 -10.00 -28.62 9.85
CA HIS A 311 -9.08 -29.77 9.93
C HIS A 311 -7.64 -29.41 9.56
N ALA A 312 -7.37 -28.14 9.20
CA ALA A 312 -6.06 -27.66 8.78
C ALA A 312 -5.46 -28.43 7.58
N GLN A 313 -6.32 -28.93 6.68
CA GLN A 313 -5.87 -29.69 5.50
C GLN A 313 -5.58 -28.79 4.30
N ASN A 314 -6.23 -27.63 4.23
CA ASN A 314 -6.10 -26.66 3.16
C ASN A 314 -5.49 -25.38 3.72
N ILE A 315 -4.25 -25.10 3.32
CA ILE A 315 -3.51 -23.90 3.72
C ILE A 315 -3.29 -23.03 2.48
N LEU A 316 -3.68 -21.77 2.56
CA LEU A 316 -3.27 -20.74 1.60
C LEU A 316 -2.03 -20.04 2.15
N SER A 317 -0.96 -19.91 1.36
CA SER A 317 0.28 -19.28 1.81
C SER A 317 0.64 -18.10 0.90
N CYS A 318 0.95 -16.96 1.51
CA CYS A 318 1.52 -15.80 0.82
C CYS A 318 3.06 -15.77 0.93
N ALA A 319 3.69 -16.89 1.29
CA ALA A 319 5.13 -16.98 1.44
C ALA A 319 5.87 -16.73 0.11
N PRO A 320 7.02 -16.04 0.13
CA PRO A 320 7.86 -15.91 -1.06
C PRO A 320 8.45 -17.26 -1.45
N TYR A 321 8.90 -17.40 -2.70
CA TYR A 321 9.27 -18.71 -3.26
C TYR A 321 10.34 -19.49 -2.47
N TRP A 322 11.21 -18.84 -1.69
CA TRP A 322 12.21 -19.52 -0.87
C TRP A 322 11.67 -20.07 0.46
N ALA A 323 10.48 -19.64 0.87
CA ALA A 323 9.81 -20.08 2.09
C ALA A 323 8.46 -20.78 1.79
N HIS A 324 7.98 -20.73 0.55
CA HIS A 324 6.69 -21.29 0.16
C HIS A 324 6.62 -22.81 0.37
N PRO A 325 5.50 -23.35 0.91
CA PRO A 325 5.33 -24.79 1.13
C PRO A 325 5.61 -25.66 -0.10
N ASN A 326 5.20 -25.20 -1.29
CA ASN A 326 5.40 -25.90 -2.57
C ASN A 326 6.86 -25.89 -3.06
N SER A 327 7.73 -25.04 -2.50
CA SER A 327 9.12 -24.88 -2.95
C SER A 327 10.14 -25.59 -2.07
N LYS A 328 9.69 -26.31 -1.03
CA LYS A 328 10.55 -26.96 -0.01
C LYS A 328 11.56 -27.97 -0.56
N SER A 329 11.31 -28.58 -1.72
CA SER A 329 12.16 -29.65 -2.28
C SER A 329 13.16 -29.20 -3.34
N SER A 330 12.94 -28.08 -4.04
CA SER A 330 13.76 -27.70 -5.21
C SER A 330 14.01 -26.20 -5.40
N LEU A 331 13.59 -25.34 -4.46
CA LEU A 331 13.69 -23.86 -4.57
C LEU A 331 13.18 -23.34 -5.93
N THR A 332 11.98 -23.77 -6.32
CA THR A 332 11.31 -23.30 -7.53
C THR A 332 10.62 -21.96 -7.32
N ARG A 333 10.57 -21.15 -8.39
CA ARG A 333 9.75 -19.92 -8.48
C ARG A 333 8.32 -20.17 -8.96
N GLU A 334 7.99 -21.42 -9.28
CA GLU A 334 6.64 -21.86 -9.66
C GLU A 334 5.75 -21.94 -8.42
N ILE A 335 5.40 -20.76 -7.89
CA ILE A 335 4.40 -20.58 -6.85
C ILE A 335 3.22 -19.79 -7.43
N PRO A 336 2.02 -19.90 -6.85
CA PRO A 336 0.89 -19.05 -7.20
C PRO A 336 1.29 -17.58 -7.14
N TRP A 337 1.04 -16.85 -8.21
CA TRP A 337 1.25 -15.40 -8.28
C TRP A 337 -0.07 -14.67 -8.11
N ARG A 338 -0.02 -13.58 -7.35
CA ARG A 338 -1.12 -12.63 -7.11
C ARG A 338 -0.51 -11.27 -6.74
N ASP A 339 -1.28 -10.21 -6.92
CA ASP A 339 -0.90 -8.81 -6.64
C ASP A 339 -1.77 -8.18 -5.55
N HIS A 340 -3.01 -8.65 -5.35
CA HIS A 340 -3.86 -8.20 -4.25
C HIS A 340 -3.30 -8.58 -2.87
N TRP A 341 -2.57 -9.68 -2.78
CA TRP A 341 -1.80 -10.08 -1.61
C TRP A 341 -0.33 -10.26 -1.95
N MET A 342 0.51 -9.54 -1.25
CA MET A 342 1.94 -9.55 -1.47
C MET A 342 2.64 -10.01 -0.20
N GLN A 343 3.91 -9.63 -0.06
CA GLN A 343 4.64 -9.72 1.18
C GLN A 343 5.05 -8.31 1.59
N ALA A 344 5.51 -8.15 2.83
CA ALA A 344 5.93 -6.85 3.32
C ALA A 344 7.36 -6.82 3.84
N ILE A 345 7.95 -5.63 3.83
CA ILE A 345 9.21 -5.31 4.49
C ILE A 345 8.96 -4.34 5.65
N TYR A 346 9.42 -4.71 6.84
CA TYR A 346 9.46 -3.84 8.02
C TYR A 346 10.89 -3.55 8.40
N TYR A 347 11.23 -2.28 8.54
CA TYR A 347 12.59 -1.85 8.86
C TYR A 347 12.78 -1.76 10.37
N PHE A 348 13.92 -2.23 10.87
CA PHE A 348 14.26 -1.96 12.26
C PHE A 348 14.72 -0.52 12.43
N PRO A 349 14.42 0.11 13.58
CA PRO A 349 14.92 1.45 13.90
C PRO A 349 16.44 1.55 13.87
N GLN A 350 17.12 0.46 14.24
CA GLN A 350 18.57 0.35 14.24
C GLN A 350 19.02 -1.02 13.76
N GLU A 351 20.11 -1.05 13.00
CA GLU A 351 20.73 -2.30 12.56
C GLU A 351 21.35 -3.02 13.77
N VAL A 352 21.09 -4.32 13.90
CA VAL A 352 21.62 -5.15 14.99
C VAL A 352 22.67 -6.10 14.43
N SER A 353 23.93 -5.95 14.82
CA SER A 353 24.98 -6.89 14.47
C SER A 353 24.81 -8.20 15.25
N VAL A 354 24.84 -9.32 14.55
CA VAL A 354 24.67 -10.66 15.14
C VAL A 354 25.79 -11.60 14.74
N LYS A 355 26.09 -12.57 15.61
CA LYS A 355 27.02 -13.68 15.38
C LYS A 355 26.27 -14.98 15.23
N THR A 356 26.74 -15.88 14.39
CA THR A 356 26.17 -17.22 14.20
C THR A 356 25.85 -17.90 15.55
N ASN A 357 24.65 -18.46 15.69
CA ASN A 357 24.11 -19.06 16.92
C ASN A 357 23.85 -18.09 18.08
N GLN A 358 24.02 -16.79 17.91
CA GLN A 358 23.60 -15.79 18.90
C GLN A 358 22.09 -15.77 19.00
N GLU A 359 21.58 -15.72 20.23
CA GLU A 359 20.16 -15.52 20.51
C GLU A 359 19.76 -14.07 20.23
N VAL A 360 18.64 -13.94 19.53
CA VAL A 360 17.97 -12.67 19.26
C VAL A 360 16.50 -12.82 19.59
N HIS A 361 15.88 -11.75 20.05
CA HIS A 361 14.49 -11.72 20.47
C HIS A 361 13.74 -10.80 19.53
N LEU A 362 12.93 -11.39 18.66
CA LEU A 362 12.05 -10.67 17.75
C LEU A 362 10.77 -10.32 18.51
N ILE A 363 10.53 -9.03 18.68
CA ILE A 363 9.31 -8.49 19.26
C ILE A 363 8.38 -8.16 18.10
N SER A 364 7.25 -8.86 18.04
CA SER A 364 6.23 -8.70 17.01
C SER A 364 4.97 -8.13 17.65
N CYS A 365 4.52 -6.98 17.17
CA CYS A 365 3.43 -6.23 17.74
C CYS A 365 2.35 -5.95 16.69
N HIS A 366 1.12 -5.81 17.15
CA HIS A 366 0.03 -5.31 16.33
C HIS A 366 -0.97 -4.52 17.16
N ASP A 367 -1.61 -3.56 16.51
CA ASP A 367 -2.89 -2.98 16.93
C ASP A 367 -4.02 -3.57 16.07
N GLU A 368 -5.14 -2.85 15.93
CA GLU A 368 -6.30 -3.31 15.15
C GLU A 368 -6.01 -3.40 13.65
N TYR A 369 -5.11 -2.55 13.13
CA TYR A 369 -4.90 -2.36 11.69
C TYR A 369 -3.45 -2.56 11.24
N SER A 370 -2.48 -2.33 12.13
CA SER A 370 -1.07 -2.20 11.77
C SER A 370 -0.19 -3.22 12.49
N LEU A 371 0.89 -3.62 11.82
CA LEU A 371 1.95 -4.44 12.39
C LEU A 371 3.24 -3.63 12.60
N TRP A 372 4.04 -3.99 13.58
CA TRP A 372 5.43 -3.51 13.67
C TRP A 372 6.34 -4.51 14.38
N PHE A 373 7.64 -4.36 14.14
CA PHE A 373 8.65 -5.30 14.62
C PHE A 373 9.85 -4.57 15.21
N ASN A 374 10.35 -5.10 16.33
CA ASN A 374 11.61 -4.66 16.95
C ASN A 374 12.50 -5.88 17.22
N LEU A 375 13.81 -5.67 17.35
CA LEU A 375 14.76 -6.74 17.61
C LEU A 375 15.67 -6.37 18.78
N SER A 376 15.89 -7.32 19.69
CA SER A 376 16.81 -7.17 20.82
C SER A 376 17.74 -8.36 20.94
N THR A 377 18.97 -8.13 21.42
CA THR A 377 19.93 -9.18 21.80
C THR A 377 19.87 -9.52 23.29
N SER A 378 18.94 -8.89 24.03
CA SER A 378 18.74 -9.06 25.47
C SER A 378 17.26 -9.19 25.80
N LEU A 379 16.92 -10.09 26.70
CA LEU A 379 15.57 -10.21 27.26
C LEU A 379 15.22 -9.11 28.28
N LYS A 380 16.18 -8.26 28.66
CA LYS A 380 15.91 -7.08 29.49
C LYS A 380 15.29 -5.98 28.65
N LEU A 381 14.04 -6.19 28.26
CA LEU A 381 13.26 -5.26 27.45
C LEU A 381 12.69 -4.14 28.32
N SER A 382 12.68 -2.92 27.77
CA SER A 382 11.94 -1.79 28.33
C SER A 382 10.70 -1.54 27.48
N ASP A 383 9.78 -0.70 27.94
CA ASP A 383 8.55 -0.36 27.20
C ASP A 383 8.83 0.15 25.77
N LYS A 384 10.01 0.77 25.56
CA LYS A 384 10.47 1.23 24.23
C LYS A 384 10.59 0.09 23.20
N ALA A 385 10.77 -1.15 23.63
CA ALA A 385 10.87 -2.30 22.72
C ALA A 385 9.53 -2.65 22.05
N TYR A 386 8.41 -2.15 22.58
CA TYR A 386 7.06 -2.43 22.08
C TYR A 386 6.47 -1.25 21.31
N ILE A 387 7.11 -0.09 21.30
CA ILE A 387 6.59 1.12 20.65
C ILE A 387 6.68 0.97 19.12
N ASN A 388 5.62 1.38 18.42
CA ASN A 388 5.59 1.47 16.97
C ASN A 388 6.60 2.53 16.50
N PRO A 389 7.61 2.16 15.70
CA PRO A 389 8.61 3.10 15.23
C PRO A 389 8.05 3.98 14.09
N VAL A 390 7.82 5.27 14.40
CA VAL A 390 7.26 6.26 13.47
C VAL A 390 8.31 7.24 12.95
N CYS A 391 8.06 7.79 11.76
CA CYS A 391 8.95 8.80 11.15
C CYS A 391 8.84 10.14 11.89
N GLU A 392 9.98 10.66 12.33
CA GLU A 392 10.07 12.01 12.92
C GLU A 392 10.96 12.97 12.11
N CYS A 393 11.62 12.48 11.04
CA CYS A 393 12.58 13.28 10.28
C CYS A 393 11.97 14.08 9.11
N GLY A 394 10.74 13.73 8.71
CA GLY A 394 10.02 14.33 7.57
C GLY A 394 10.37 13.74 6.20
N LEU A 395 11.51 13.05 6.04
CA LEU A 395 11.89 12.43 4.77
C LEU A 395 10.87 11.39 4.30
N HIS A 396 10.50 10.45 5.16
CA HIS A 396 9.62 9.33 4.80
C HIS A 396 8.15 9.75 4.63
N ALA A 397 7.80 10.96 5.05
CA ALA A 397 6.53 11.59 4.73
C ALA A 397 6.59 12.40 3.41
N ALA A 398 7.77 12.90 3.05
CA ALA A 398 7.99 13.68 1.82
C ALA A 398 8.16 12.80 0.58
N PHE A 399 8.80 11.63 0.73
CA PHE A 399 9.21 10.79 -0.40
C PHE A 399 8.84 9.33 -0.22
N SER A 400 8.42 8.71 -1.33
CA SER A 400 8.19 7.27 -1.39
C SER A 400 9.50 6.49 -1.24
N ARG A 401 9.40 5.22 -0.87
CA ARG A 401 10.52 4.27 -0.80
C ARG A 401 11.27 4.14 -2.13
N THR A 402 10.55 4.16 -3.24
CA THR A 402 11.14 4.14 -4.59
C THR A 402 11.93 5.41 -4.88
N ARG A 403 11.45 6.58 -4.43
CA ARG A 403 12.17 7.85 -4.54
C ARG A 403 13.44 7.88 -3.69
N ILE A 404 13.38 7.42 -2.44
CA ILE A 404 14.56 7.26 -1.56
C ILE A 404 15.58 6.32 -2.23
N GLY A 405 15.12 5.19 -2.79
CA GLY A 405 15.93 4.27 -3.58
C GLY A 405 16.61 4.92 -4.78
N GLN A 406 15.87 5.73 -5.53
CA GLN A 406 16.39 6.47 -6.68
C GLN A 406 17.49 7.47 -6.26
N LEU A 407 17.29 8.19 -5.16
CA LEU A 407 18.25 9.16 -4.65
C LEU A 407 19.55 8.51 -4.15
N ASN A 408 19.48 7.26 -3.69
CA ASN A 408 20.63 6.44 -3.32
C ASN A 408 21.32 5.74 -4.51
N ASN A 409 20.80 5.88 -5.74
CA ASN A 409 21.36 5.17 -6.88
C ASN A 409 22.73 5.73 -7.28
N VAL A 410 23.78 4.94 -7.05
CA VAL A 410 25.17 5.33 -7.29
C VAL A 410 25.43 5.73 -8.75
N LYS A 411 24.88 4.98 -9.72
CA LYS A 411 25.08 5.28 -11.15
C LYS A 411 24.44 6.60 -11.54
N ARG A 412 23.22 6.87 -11.05
CA ARG A 412 22.53 8.15 -11.22
C ARG A 412 23.37 9.29 -10.62
N ASN A 413 23.82 9.12 -9.39
CA ASN A 413 24.56 10.16 -8.65
C ASN A 413 25.91 10.47 -9.32
N LYS A 414 26.65 9.47 -9.80
CA LYS A 414 27.88 9.68 -10.57
C LYS A 414 27.66 10.47 -11.86
N ASN A 415 26.56 10.22 -12.57
CA ASN A 415 26.23 10.99 -13.77
C ASN A 415 25.96 12.47 -13.43
N TYR A 416 25.24 12.75 -12.34
CA TYR A 416 25.02 14.13 -11.89
C TYR A 416 26.30 14.80 -11.41
N MET A 417 27.14 14.08 -10.64
CA MET A 417 28.44 14.58 -10.16
C MET A 417 29.31 15.02 -11.33
N LYS A 418 29.43 14.19 -12.37
CA LYS A 418 30.21 14.52 -13.57
C LYS A 418 29.72 15.81 -14.25
N ILE A 419 28.40 15.99 -14.40
CA ILE A 419 27.84 17.21 -14.98
C ILE A 419 28.19 18.43 -14.10
N PHE A 420 28.17 18.26 -12.78
CA PHE A 420 28.48 19.32 -11.84
C PHE A 420 29.97 19.70 -11.92
N GLU A 421 30.88 18.73 -11.88
CA GLU A 421 32.33 18.94 -12.00
C GLU A 421 32.73 19.57 -13.35
N GLU A 422 32.03 19.26 -14.45
CA GLU A 422 32.32 19.79 -15.79
C GLU A 422 31.79 21.21 -16.03
N HIS A 423 30.80 21.66 -15.25
CA HIS A 423 30.04 22.88 -15.57
C HIS A 423 29.85 23.86 -14.43
N ILE A 424 30.22 23.50 -13.20
CA ILE A 424 30.05 24.34 -12.02
C ILE A 424 31.42 24.86 -11.56
N ASP A 425 31.47 26.17 -11.35
CA ASP A 425 32.64 26.94 -10.94
C ASP A 425 32.21 28.12 -10.03
N GLU A 426 33.16 28.96 -9.63
CA GLU A 426 32.92 30.14 -8.78
C GLU A 426 32.01 31.21 -9.41
N ASN A 427 31.74 31.14 -10.72
CA ASN A 427 30.86 32.08 -11.43
C ASN A 427 29.46 31.52 -11.62
N SER A 428 29.21 30.27 -11.23
CA SER A 428 27.97 29.56 -11.50
C SER A 428 26.84 30.03 -10.59
N THR A 429 25.76 30.54 -11.18
CA THR A 429 24.50 30.87 -10.49
C THR A 429 23.40 29.99 -11.06
N ILE A 430 22.87 29.12 -10.21
CA ILE A 430 22.11 27.94 -10.66
C ILE A 430 20.67 28.02 -10.15
N LEU A 431 19.71 27.80 -11.04
CA LEU A 431 18.30 27.60 -10.69
C LEU A 431 17.90 26.14 -10.86
N PHE A 432 17.57 25.48 -9.75
CA PHE A 432 17.02 24.13 -9.73
C PHE A 432 15.50 24.16 -9.87
N LEU A 433 14.99 23.53 -10.94
CA LEU A 433 13.57 23.34 -11.21
C LEU A 433 13.18 21.88 -10.94
N SER A 434 13.29 21.44 -9.69
CA SER A 434 12.95 20.09 -9.24
C SER A 434 12.74 20.07 -7.74
N GLU A 435 11.72 19.33 -7.31
CA GLU A 435 11.45 19.14 -5.89
C GLU A 435 12.33 18.04 -5.32
N GLY A 436 12.79 18.21 -4.08
CA GLY A 436 13.51 17.17 -3.37
C GLY A 436 14.86 16.78 -3.97
N PHE A 437 15.44 17.63 -4.82
CA PHE A 437 16.75 17.39 -5.45
C PHE A 437 17.89 17.93 -4.58
N TYR A 438 18.03 17.46 -3.35
CA TYR A 438 19.09 17.92 -2.45
C TYR A 438 20.51 17.53 -2.91
N PHE A 439 20.65 16.60 -3.87
CA PHE A 439 21.93 16.37 -4.56
C PHE A 439 22.46 17.67 -5.22
N GLY A 440 21.56 18.59 -5.61
CA GLY A 440 21.90 19.92 -6.10
C GLY A 440 22.81 20.73 -5.16
N LEU A 441 22.80 20.44 -3.86
CA LEU A 441 23.65 21.11 -2.87
C LEU A 441 25.15 20.84 -3.07
N VAL A 442 25.52 19.77 -3.79
CA VAL A 442 26.90 19.50 -4.21
C VAL A 442 27.48 20.70 -4.97
N ALA A 443 26.67 21.41 -5.76
CA ALA A 443 27.10 22.61 -6.49
C ALA A 443 27.72 23.68 -5.58
N SER A 444 27.18 23.86 -4.37
CA SER A 444 27.73 24.81 -3.38
C SER A 444 29.13 24.38 -2.93
N LYS A 445 29.34 23.07 -2.72
CA LYS A 445 30.63 22.52 -2.29
C LYS A 445 31.68 22.53 -3.40
N LEU A 446 31.25 22.53 -4.66
CA LEU A 446 32.11 22.72 -5.83
C LEU A 446 32.40 24.21 -6.15
N GLY A 447 31.89 25.13 -5.33
CA GLY A 447 32.25 26.55 -5.41
C GLY A 447 31.22 27.45 -6.10
N ALA A 448 30.04 26.96 -6.50
CA ALA A 448 29.01 27.78 -7.12
C ALA A 448 28.75 29.09 -6.34
N LYS A 449 28.55 30.21 -7.06
CA LYS A 449 28.27 31.52 -6.47
C LYS A 449 26.97 31.51 -5.67
N GLN A 450 25.87 31.09 -6.29
CA GLN A 450 24.53 31.18 -5.73
C GLN A 450 23.63 30.07 -6.29
N LEU A 451 22.84 29.45 -5.41
CA LEU A 451 21.86 28.43 -5.78
C LEU A 451 20.43 28.92 -5.46
N TYR A 452 19.51 28.70 -6.39
CA TYR A 452 18.07 28.87 -6.21
C TYR A 452 17.39 27.52 -6.35
N PHE A 453 16.52 27.15 -5.41
CA PHE A 453 15.70 25.95 -5.49
C PHE A 453 14.23 26.32 -5.55
N LEU A 454 13.53 25.95 -6.62
CA LEU A 454 12.07 25.97 -6.63
C LEU A 454 11.56 24.65 -6.07
N ASP A 455 10.94 24.70 -4.90
CA ASP A 455 10.34 23.52 -4.27
C ASP A 455 8.99 23.90 -3.66
N THR A 456 7.90 23.51 -4.34
CA THR A 456 6.54 23.93 -3.96
C THR A 456 5.93 23.05 -2.88
N ASN A 457 6.52 21.88 -2.63
CA ASN A 457 6.09 20.95 -1.59
C ASN A 457 6.70 21.29 -0.22
N LEU A 458 5.84 21.52 0.77
CA LEU A 458 6.26 21.90 2.12
C LEU A 458 7.15 20.84 2.80
N LEU A 459 6.83 19.56 2.65
CA LEU A 459 7.59 18.48 3.29
C LEU A 459 8.97 18.32 2.64
N SER A 460 9.02 18.37 1.30
CA SER A 460 10.28 18.37 0.55
C SER A 460 11.17 19.57 0.92
N ARG A 461 10.60 20.78 0.99
CA ARG A 461 11.32 21.99 1.45
C ARG A 461 11.93 21.81 2.83
N ARG A 462 11.19 21.25 3.78
CA ARG A 462 11.69 21.01 5.15
C ARG A 462 12.90 20.06 5.12
N VAL A 463 12.87 19.02 4.30
CA VAL A 463 14.02 18.13 4.13
C VAL A 463 15.21 18.90 3.55
N LEU A 464 15.02 19.67 2.47
CA LEU A 464 16.08 20.47 1.87
C LEU A 464 16.71 21.45 2.87
N GLN A 465 15.89 22.15 3.67
CA GLN A 465 16.37 23.06 4.71
C GLN A 465 17.18 22.35 5.80
N GLN A 466 16.81 21.12 6.18
CA GLN A 466 17.61 20.32 7.11
C GLN A 466 19.00 20.01 6.54
N PHE A 467 19.09 19.64 5.25
CA PHE A 467 20.37 19.41 4.57
C PHE A 467 21.22 20.68 4.49
N ILE A 468 20.63 21.82 4.11
CA ILE A 468 21.32 23.13 4.04
C ILE A 468 21.94 23.47 5.40
N LYS A 469 21.13 23.39 6.46
CA LYS A 469 21.58 23.68 7.84
C LYS A 469 22.67 22.72 8.30
N HIS A 470 22.48 21.41 8.11
CA HIS A 470 23.42 20.40 8.59
C HIS A 470 24.78 20.49 7.89
N ASN A 471 24.80 20.88 6.61
CA ASN A 471 26.02 20.99 5.81
C ASN A 471 26.65 22.39 5.80
N ASN A 472 26.12 23.32 6.61
CA ASN A 472 26.57 24.72 6.73
C ASN A 472 26.62 25.46 5.38
N ILE A 473 25.61 25.25 4.52
CA ILE A 473 25.54 25.89 3.21
C ILE A 473 24.83 27.24 3.33
N GLN A 474 25.46 28.31 2.84
CA GLN A 474 24.98 29.70 3.04
C GLN A 474 24.43 30.35 1.76
N ASN A 475 24.82 29.86 0.59
CA ASN A 475 24.52 30.46 -0.71
C ASN A 475 23.31 29.81 -1.40
N VAL A 476 22.26 29.50 -0.63
CA VAL A 476 21.03 28.87 -1.13
C VAL A 476 19.82 29.75 -0.82
N ILE A 477 19.01 30.01 -1.84
CA ILE A 477 17.68 30.63 -1.72
C ILE A 477 16.64 29.59 -2.11
N VAL A 478 15.68 29.33 -1.23
CA VAL A 478 14.55 28.43 -1.51
C VAL A 478 13.33 29.26 -1.89
N LEU A 479 12.80 29.01 -3.08
CA LEU A 479 11.60 29.64 -3.65
C LEU A 479 10.42 28.68 -3.43
N GLU A 480 9.41 29.16 -2.69
CA GLU A 480 8.31 28.30 -2.23
C GLU A 480 7.16 28.21 -3.24
N THR A 481 7.05 29.20 -4.12
CA THR A 481 6.00 29.27 -5.13
C THR A 481 6.56 29.68 -6.49
N VAL A 482 5.82 29.35 -7.55
CA VAL A 482 6.16 29.79 -8.91
C VAL A 482 6.16 31.33 -9.01
N ASP A 483 5.34 32.02 -8.23
CA ASP A 483 5.35 33.49 -8.21
C ASP A 483 6.60 34.08 -7.56
N ASP A 484 7.29 33.34 -6.70
CA ASP A 484 8.55 33.80 -6.13
C ASP A 484 9.69 33.80 -7.16
N LEU A 485 9.59 33.02 -8.25
CA LEU A 485 10.52 33.12 -9.39
C LEU A 485 10.51 34.54 -9.98
N LYS A 486 9.35 35.18 -10.05
CA LYS A 486 9.21 36.54 -10.61
C LYS A 486 9.74 37.62 -9.68
N LYS A 487 9.85 37.32 -8.39
CA LYS A 487 10.35 38.24 -7.34
C LYS A 487 11.85 38.07 -7.12
N ALA A 488 12.39 36.91 -7.42
CA ALA A 488 13.82 36.64 -7.34
C ALA A 488 14.56 37.39 -8.45
N ASP A 489 15.73 37.92 -8.13
CA ASP A 489 16.65 38.44 -9.14
C ASP A 489 17.37 37.25 -9.80
N LEU A 490 16.86 36.87 -10.98
CA LEU A 490 17.37 35.74 -11.77
C LEU A 490 18.25 36.18 -12.95
N GLN A 491 18.61 37.47 -13.04
CA GLN A 491 19.37 37.98 -14.20
C GLN A 491 20.76 37.34 -14.31
N ASP A 492 21.38 37.05 -13.16
CA ASP A 492 22.70 36.43 -13.04
C ASP A 492 22.68 34.90 -13.25
N VAL A 493 21.50 34.27 -13.34
CA VAL A 493 21.40 32.81 -13.51
C VAL A 493 21.98 32.41 -14.87
N ASN A 494 23.02 31.58 -14.83
CA ASN A 494 23.70 31.07 -16.01
C ASN A 494 23.54 29.55 -16.21
N ILE A 495 22.94 28.86 -15.23
CA ILE A 495 22.58 27.44 -15.33
C ILE A 495 21.15 27.22 -14.82
N ILE A 496 20.31 26.55 -15.61
CA ILE A 496 19.05 25.97 -15.17
C ILE A 496 19.21 24.45 -15.11
N PHE A 497 18.87 23.86 -13.97
CA PHE A 497 19.07 22.44 -13.74
C PHE A 497 17.79 21.76 -13.26
N GLY A 498 17.48 20.60 -13.82
CA GLY A 498 16.36 19.76 -13.41
C GLY A 498 16.79 18.31 -13.29
N GLU A 499 16.32 17.64 -12.25
CA GLU A 499 16.30 16.18 -12.19
C GLU A 499 15.38 15.55 -13.25
N PRO A 500 14.43 16.28 -13.85
CA PRO A 500 13.15 16.74 -13.28
C PRO A 500 12.37 15.69 -12.45
N TYR A 501 12.02 16.05 -11.23
CA TYR A 501 11.11 15.30 -10.35
C TYR A 501 10.19 16.27 -9.59
N PHE A 502 8.91 15.93 -9.49
CA PHE A 502 7.92 16.67 -8.72
C PHE A 502 7.10 15.69 -7.88
N THR A 503 6.80 16.07 -6.64
CA THR A 503 6.10 15.20 -5.68
C THR A 503 4.66 14.89 -6.10
N SER A 504 4.07 15.73 -6.95
CA SER A 504 2.74 15.55 -7.53
C SER A 504 2.71 14.63 -8.76
N SER A 505 3.86 14.23 -9.30
CA SER A 505 3.92 13.40 -10.51
C SER A 505 3.41 11.98 -10.22
N ILE A 506 2.40 11.54 -10.98
CA ILE A 506 1.86 10.18 -10.91
C ILE A 506 2.42 9.34 -12.07
N LEU A 507 2.53 9.96 -13.25
CA LEU A 507 3.02 9.34 -14.48
C LEU A 507 4.42 9.87 -14.81
N PRO A 508 5.26 9.10 -15.52
CA PRO A 508 6.61 9.53 -15.86
C PRO A 508 6.69 10.86 -16.60
N TRP A 509 5.72 11.14 -17.47
CA TRP A 509 5.66 12.37 -18.28
C TRP A 509 5.08 13.59 -17.54
N ASP A 510 4.50 13.43 -16.35
CA ASP A 510 4.08 14.59 -15.53
C ASP A 510 5.30 15.47 -15.17
N ASN A 511 6.49 14.85 -15.09
CA ASN A 511 7.75 15.56 -14.89
C ASN A 511 8.14 16.51 -16.06
N LEU A 512 7.42 16.47 -17.19
CA LEU A 512 7.54 17.48 -18.25
C LEU A 512 7.03 18.87 -17.80
N LEU A 513 6.44 18.98 -16.61
CA LEU A 513 6.25 20.26 -15.92
C LEU A 513 7.53 21.11 -15.90
N PHE A 514 8.71 20.50 -15.86
CA PHE A 514 9.99 21.17 -16.03
C PHE A 514 10.06 22.04 -17.30
N LEU A 515 9.53 21.57 -18.44
CA LEU A 515 9.53 22.33 -19.69
C LEU A 515 8.65 23.58 -19.58
N TYR A 516 7.49 23.46 -18.94
CA TYR A 516 6.58 24.57 -18.72
C TYR A 516 7.18 25.62 -17.77
N LEU A 517 7.78 25.16 -16.66
CA LEU A 517 8.48 26.05 -15.72
C LEU A 517 9.65 26.76 -16.41
N ASN A 518 10.48 26.02 -17.14
CA ASN A 518 11.61 26.57 -17.89
C ASN A 518 11.15 27.60 -18.95
N ASP A 519 10.04 27.35 -19.64
CA ASP A 519 9.47 28.33 -20.59
C ASP A 519 8.99 29.61 -19.89
N SER A 520 8.31 29.46 -18.76
CA SER A 520 7.76 30.58 -17.98
C SER A 520 8.81 31.56 -17.45
N ILE A 521 10.05 31.12 -17.27
CA ILE A 521 11.14 31.93 -16.72
C ILE A 521 12.08 32.48 -17.80
N LYS A 522 11.87 32.18 -19.09
CA LYS A 522 12.74 32.61 -20.19
C LYS A 522 12.96 34.12 -20.24
N GLN A 523 11.97 34.91 -19.83
CA GLN A 523 12.04 36.37 -19.81
C GLN A 523 12.76 36.91 -18.56
N LEU A 524 12.93 36.09 -17.52
CA LEU A 524 13.53 36.47 -16.24
C LEU A 524 15.04 36.23 -16.19
N VAL A 525 15.53 35.30 -17.01
CA VAL A 525 16.97 35.00 -17.16
C VAL A 525 17.55 35.73 -18.37
N THR A 526 18.76 36.27 -18.22
CA THR A 526 19.44 37.04 -19.29
C THR A 526 20.67 36.31 -19.80
N GLY A 527 20.95 36.38 -21.10
CA GLY A 527 22.15 35.78 -21.70
C GLY A 527 22.03 34.30 -22.09
N ASN A 528 23.18 33.66 -22.34
CA ASN A 528 23.25 32.28 -22.81
C ASN A 528 23.26 31.31 -21.63
N VAL A 529 22.08 30.87 -21.21
CA VAL A 529 21.88 29.97 -20.06
C VAL A 529 22.07 28.51 -20.48
N LYS A 530 22.89 27.77 -19.73
CA LYS A 530 23.00 26.31 -19.91
C LYS A 530 21.83 25.62 -19.23
N ILE A 531 21.13 24.75 -19.95
CA ILE A 531 19.95 24.04 -19.43
C ILE A 531 20.23 22.54 -19.36
N PHE A 532 19.95 21.92 -18.22
CA PHE A 532 20.04 20.47 -18.01
C PHE A 532 18.73 19.95 -17.42
N PRO A 533 18.12 18.87 -17.97
CA PRO A 533 18.53 18.16 -19.18
C PRO A 533 18.19 18.96 -20.46
N GLN A 534 18.99 18.78 -21.51
CA GLN A 534 18.78 19.43 -22.82
C GLN A 534 17.70 18.74 -23.66
N LYS A 535 17.42 17.46 -23.40
CA LYS A 535 16.48 16.64 -24.18
C LYS A 535 15.81 15.61 -23.28
N CYS A 536 14.52 15.40 -23.50
CA CYS A 536 13.77 14.27 -22.97
C CYS A 536 13.34 13.35 -24.13
N ILE A 537 13.34 12.05 -23.91
CA ILE A 537 12.88 11.06 -24.89
C ILE A 537 11.95 10.09 -24.17
N VAL A 538 10.67 10.10 -24.54
CA VAL A 538 9.71 9.07 -24.13
C VAL A 538 9.97 7.83 -24.98
N LYS A 539 10.14 6.68 -24.32
CA LYS A 539 10.35 5.38 -24.97
C LYS A 539 9.24 4.42 -24.58
N ALA A 540 8.84 3.56 -25.51
CA ALA A 540 7.89 2.48 -25.27
C ALA A 540 8.50 1.17 -25.76
N VAL A 541 8.10 0.07 -25.13
CA VAL A 541 8.45 -1.29 -25.53
C VAL A 541 7.23 -2.18 -25.32
N ALA A 542 6.90 -3.01 -26.31
CA ALA A 542 5.89 -4.03 -26.15
C ALA A 542 6.46 -5.16 -25.28
N VAL A 543 5.72 -5.55 -24.24
CA VAL A 543 6.12 -6.59 -23.31
C VAL A 543 5.00 -7.60 -23.13
N LYS A 544 5.36 -8.87 -22.92
CA LYS A 544 4.45 -9.90 -22.41
C LYS A 544 4.82 -10.12 -20.96
N PHE A 545 3.97 -9.67 -20.04
CA PHE A 545 4.15 -9.97 -18.61
C PHE A 545 3.71 -11.40 -18.33
N ASP A 546 4.44 -12.10 -17.47
CA ASP A 546 4.07 -13.46 -17.05
C ASP A 546 2.72 -13.48 -16.33
N HIS A 547 2.46 -12.49 -15.47
CA HIS A 547 1.24 -12.44 -14.67
C HIS A 547 0.62 -11.04 -14.48
N LEU A 548 1.39 -9.95 -14.57
CA LEU A 548 0.88 -8.59 -14.30
C LEU A 548 -0.31 -8.17 -15.18
N HIS A 549 -0.50 -8.81 -16.34
CA HIS A 549 -1.66 -8.57 -17.19
C HIS A 549 -3.00 -8.92 -16.50
N LYS A 550 -3.00 -9.90 -15.58
CA LYS A 550 -4.18 -10.37 -14.85
C LYS A 550 -4.89 -9.29 -14.05
N ILE A 551 -4.16 -8.27 -13.59
CA ILE A 551 -4.75 -7.17 -12.79
C ILE A 551 -5.72 -6.30 -13.63
N ARG A 552 -5.72 -6.44 -14.96
CA ARG A 552 -6.60 -5.71 -15.89
C ARG A 552 -7.27 -6.61 -16.94
N GLU A 553 -7.00 -7.91 -16.92
CA GLU A 553 -7.54 -8.82 -17.92
C GLU A 553 -9.03 -9.11 -17.63
N PRO A 554 -9.92 -8.99 -18.62
CA PRO A 554 -11.31 -9.43 -18.47
C PRO A 554 -11.37 -10.91 -18.07
N LEU A 555 -12.30 -11.26 -17.19
CA LEU A 555 -12.46 -12.63 -16.70
C LEU A 555 -13.18 -13.50 -17.72
N GLY A 556 -14.27 -12.99 -18.30
CA GLY A 556 -15.27 -13.78 -19.02
C GLY A 556 -16.02 -14.74 -18.08
N GLU A 557 -15.29 -15.70 -17.52
CA GLU A 557 -15.76 -16.69 -16.56
C GLU A 557 -14.73 -16.87 -15.43
N CYS A 558 -15.19 -17.09 -14.21
CA CYS A 558 -14.35 -17.42 -13.06
C CYS A 558 -14.94 -18.63 -12.32
N GLU A 559 -14.16 -19.71 -12.24
CA GLU A 559 -14.57 -20.98 -11.62
C GLU A 559 -15.95 -21.50 -12.06
N GLY A 560 -16.33 -21.38 -13.34
CA GLY A 560 -17.66 -21.82 -13.81
C GLY A 560 -18.72 -20.73 -13.87
N PHE A 561 -18.49 -19.54 -13.33
CA PHE A 561 -19.48 -18.47 -13.23
C PHE A 561 -19.20 -17.34 -14.21
N LEU A 562 -20.24 -16.89 -14.90
CA LEU A 562 -20.16 -15.79 -15.86
C LEU A 562 -19.90 -14.47 -15.13
N MET A 563 -18.87 -13.73 -15.57
CA MET A 563 -18.41 -12.48 -14.92
C MET A 563 -18.58 -11.24 -15.81
N GLY A 564 -19.40 -11.33 -16.87
CA GLY A 564 -19.52 -10.27 -17.88
C GLY A 564 -19.90 -8.89 -17.35
N ASP A 565 -20.71 -8.80 -16.29
CA ASP A 565 -21.04 -7.52 -15.64
C ASP A 565 -19.84 -6.89 -14.91
N PHE A 566 -18.94 -7.71 -14.35
CA PHE A 566 -17.69 -7.23 -13.77
C PHE A 566 -16.74 -6.75 -14.87
N ASP A 567 -16.61 -7.51 -15.95
CA ASP A 567 -15.79 -7.12 -17.10
C ASP A 567 -16.25 -5.77 -17.67
N GLN A 568 -17.56 -5.58 -17.81
CA GLN A 568 -18.12 -4.29 -18.22
C GLN A 568 -17.79 -3.17 -17.23
N LEU A 569 -17.84 -3.46 -15.92
CA LEU A 569 -17.53 -2.48 -14.87
C LEU A 569 -16.08 -1.99 -14.93
N ILE A 570 -15.12 -2.89 -15.19
CA ILE A 570 -13.70 -2.55 -15.31
C ILE A 570 -13.29 -2.07 -16.71
N SER A 571 -14.10 -2.32 -17.74
CA SER A 571 -13.81 -1.98 -19.14
C SER A 571 -13.86 -0.49 -19.49
N VAL A 572 -13.79 0.42 -18.52
CA VAL A 572 -14.01 1.85 -18.77
C VAL A 572 -13.07 2.38 -19.85
N ARG A 573 -13.73 2.93 -20.88
CA ARG A 573 -13.19 3.49 -22.12
C ARG A 573 -11.91 4.28 -21.87
N ALA A 574 -10.80 3.76 -22.42
CA ALA A 574 -9.56 4.50 -22.62
C ALA A 574 -9.78 5.78 -23.44
#